data_AF-A0A7X7W0G3-F1
#
_entry.id   AF-A0A7X7W0G3-F1
#
_cell.length_a   1.000
_cell.length_b   1.000
_cell.length_c   1.000
_cell.angle_alpha   90.00
_cell.angle_beta   90.00
_cell.angle_gamma   90.00
#
_symmetry.space_group_name_H-M   'P 1'
#
loop_
_entity.id
_entity.type
_entity.pdbx_description
1 polymer ?
#
loop_
_entity_poly.entity_id
_entity_poly.type
_entity_poly.pdbx_seq_one_letter_code
_entity_poly.pdbx_strand_id
1 'polypeptide(L)'
;MKKRITAFLLIITTILLMCGHAFAREGICGYEGGISSGEVPDNTTFDYKEVTFISGKPVVFEGTLLIKKSQRQDKLTTTYTYNLRNGENTLTRVLTFTAESETKENGQITETVSLTSASERVTIDGVTYTIPNRNNYQFARSTLIDPRPAVTYHAGSIWSRKVYQVGAAADGNTVTIECTGTYYGYDQYWGNAESLLLDYIISGERNTGDGVDIWGGTATIAISSTSTEQLEYFENRPNQISFAGSYVQSRMNSNVLEYTCMMPEFDAKGISTDRIVTYSDSLVIETFPIQRRLASVDVRNARGHWAENDIRLMFGLEVFKGDGSAFYPDNYMTRAEFAAAIARVAKEVPQDPTLVRRTATTRRTTGKEVVISPFDDVSINNIYFSDIKSVFERGIMMGKGDNRFAPNDYITKAEATVAIIRALGFESLAPAPVAVTSFRDNDLIPEHARNAAYVAQKIGIIQSDSRGNMNPNKRLTKAEGASLLHSLIKYLQEGIRKDYRDRLINYY
;
A
#
# COMPACT_ATOMS: atom_id res chain seq x y z
N MET A 1 18.76 -34.63 -54.24
CA MET A 1 19.91 -34.08 -53.49
C MET A 1 19.59 -32.67 -53.01
N LYS A 2 19.54 -32.50 -51.68
CA LYS A 2 19.74 -31.29 -50.83
C LYS A 2 19.43 -29.86 -51.35
N LYS A 3 18.50 -29.21 -50.61
CA LYS A 3 18.56 -27.89 -49.92
C LYS A 3 18.88 -26.65 -50.80
N ARG A 4 18.17 -25.52 -50.72
CA ARG A 4 17.85 -24.71 -49.52
C ARG A 4 16.67 -23.77 -49.81
N ILE A 5 15.64 -23.83 -48.96
CA ILE A 5 14.68 -22.73 -48.77
C ILE A 5 15.19 -21.95 -47.56
N THR A 6 15.59 -20.70 -47.77
CA THR A 6 15.86 -19.73 -46.71
C THR A 6 14.53 -19.12 -46.26
N ALA A 7 13.94 -19.68 -45.20
CA ALA A 7 12.89 -19.03 -44.43
C ALA A 7 13.56 -18.09 -43.42
N PHE A 8 13.32 -16.80 -43.56
CA PHE A 8 13.68 -15.76 -42.60
C PHE A 8 12.70 -15.90 -41.42
N LEU A 9 13.12 -16.53 -40.33
CA LEU A 9 12.33 -16.62 -39.10
C LEU A 9 12.57 -15.33 -38.31
N LEU A 10 11.66 -14.37 -38.44
CA LEU A 10 11.53 -13.22 -37.56
C LEU A 10 11.08 -13.75 -36.17
N ILE A 11 12.04 -14.12 -35.33
CA ILE A 11 11.77 -14.43 -33.92
C ILE A 11 11.54 -13.09 -33.21
N ILE A 12 10.31 -12.60 -33.26
CA ILE A 12 9.81 -11.63 -32.28
C ILE A 12 9.83 -12.38 -30.96
N THR A 13 10.89 -12.17 -30.18
CA THR A 13 10.99 -12.70 -28.83
C THR A 13 10.14 -11.78 -27.98
N THR A 14 8.85 -12.10 -27.84
CA THR A 14 8.02 -11.57 -26.76
C THR A 14 8.70 -12.02 -25.47
N ILE A 15 9.48 -11.13 -24.86
CA ILE A 15 9.92 -11.28 -23.48
C ILE A 15 8.63 -11.25 -22.68
N LEU A 16 8.10 -12.44 -22.39
CA LEU A 16 7.09 -12.61 -21.38
C LEU A 16 7.78 -12.20 -20.09
N LEU A 17 7.58 -10.94 -19.69
CA LEU A 17 7.88 -10.43 -18.37
C LEU A 17 7.16 -11.35 -17.39
N MET A 18 7.90 -12.32 -16.86
CA MET A 18 7.53 -12.98 -15.62
C MET A 18 7.78 -11.99 -14.50
N CYS A 19 7.01 -10.90 -14.47
CA CYS A 19 6.77 -10.17 -13.23
C CYS A 19 6.16 -11.22 -12.30
N GLY A 20 6.96 -11.77 -11.40
CA GLY A 20 6.44 -12.65 -10.37
C GLY A 20 5.30 -11.89 -9.71
N HIS A 21 4.08 -12.44 -9.79
CA HIS A 21 2.89 -11.81 -9.23
C HIS A 21 3.15 -11.54 -7.74
N ALA A 22 3.40 -10.27 -7.45
CA ALA A 22 3.47 -9.73 -6.11
C ALA A 22 2.03 -9.51 -5.70
N PHE A 23 1.47 -10.45 -4.93
CA PHE A 23 0.24 -10.17 -4.21
C PHE A 23 0.50 -8.98 -3.28
N ALA A 24 -0.33 -7.96 -3.41
CA ALA A 24 -0.23 -6.74 -2.60
C ALA A 24 -0.34 -7.07 -1.11
N ARG A 25 0.01 -6.09 -0.28
CA ARG A 25 0.17 -6.15 1.17
C ARG A 25 -1.20 -6.19 1.90
N GLU A 26 -2.14 -6.98 1.39
CA GLU A 26 -3.56 -6.89 1.71
C GLU A 26 -3.99 -7.89 2.80
N GLY A 27 -5.05 -7.52 3.52
CA GLY A 27 -5.79 -8.42 4.40
C GLY A 27 -5.42 -8.40 5.88
N ILE A 28 -4.66 -7.42 6.39
CA ILE A 28 -4.24 -7.42 7.81
C ILE A 28 -5.45 -7.24 8.75
N CYS A 29 -6.51 -6.58 8.29
CA CYS A 29 -7.80 -6.46 9.00
C CYS A 29 -8.81 -7.57 8.63
N GLY A 30 -8.44 -8.52 7.77
CA GLY A 30 -9.37 -9.50 7.20
C GLY A 30 -10.43 -8.85 6.30
N TYR A 31 -11.55 -9.54 6.09
CA TYR A 31 -12.67 -9.07 5.25
C TYR A 31 -13.99 -8.90 6.00
N GLU A 32 -13.92 -8.94 7.34
CA GLU A 32 -15.09 -9.05 8.21
C GLU A 32 -15.53 -7.72 8.85
N GLY A 33 -14.89 -6.61 8.46
CA GLY A 33 -15.25 -5.28 8.96
C GLY A 33 -14.74 -4.98 10.37
N GLY A 34 -13.64 -5.59 10.80
CA GLY A 34 -12.92 -5.23 12.03
C GLY A 34 -11.57 -4.55 11.74
N ILE A 35 -10.88 -4.15 12.82
CA ILE A 35 -9.56 -3.53 12.79
C ILE A 35 -8.54 -4.39 13.53
N SER A 36 -7.28 -4.33 13.08
CA SER A 36 -6.18 -5.05 13.71
C SER A 36 -5.07 -4.11 14.20
N SER A 37 -4.09 -4.63 14.94
CA SER A 37 -2.83 -3.92 15.25
C SER A 37 -1.98 -3.60 14.02
N GLY A 38 -2.35 -4.08 12.82
CA GLY A 38 -1.52 -3.95 11.64
C GLY A 38 -0.26 -4.81 11.71
N GLU A 39 0.62 -4.65 10.72
CA GLU A 39 1.76 -5.53 10.54
C GLU A 39 2.83 -5.33 11.63
N VAL A 40 3.31 -6.45 12.17
CA VAL A 40 4.50 -6.53 13.01
C VAL A 40 5.44 -7.52 12.31
N PRO A 41 6.72 -7.14 12.04
CA PRO A 41 7.67 -8.04 11.37
C PRO A 41 7.72 -9.42 12.02
N ASP A 42 7.74 -10.46 11.18
CA ASP A 42 7.80 -11.87 11.59
C ASP A 42 6.65 -12.38 12.47
N ASN A 43 5.56 -11.61 12.59
CA ASN A 43 4.38 -11.99 13.34
C ASN A 43 3.19 -12.26 12.42
N THR A 44 2.46 -13.33 12.71
CA THR A 44 1.24 -13.72 11.99
C THR A 44 -0.02 -13.56 12.85
N THR A 45 0.13 -13.22 14.12
CA THR A 45 -0.98 -13.01 15.07
C THR A 45 -1.04 -11.55 15.48
N PHE A 46 -2.21 -10.95 15.30
CA PHE A 46 -2.46 -9.53 15.51
C PHE A 46 -3.54 -9.34 16.58
N ASP A 47 -3.46 -8.25 17.33
CA ASP A 47 -4.60 -7.82 18.14
C ASP A 47 -5.73 -7.40 17.20
N TYR A 48 -6.97 -7.70 17.58
CA TYR A 48 -8.12 -7.50 16.71
C TYR A 48 -9.34 -7.03 17.49
N LYS A 49 -10.11 -6.12 16.89
CA LYS A 49 -11.41 -5.66 17.37
C LYS A 49 -12.42 -5.65 16.23
N GLU A 50 -13.63 -6.14 16.48
CA GLU A 50 -14.75 -5.98 15.56
C GLU A 50 -16.05 -5.72 16.33
N VAL A 51 -17.02 -5.14 15.65
CA VAL A 51 -18.39 -5.04 16.14
C VAL A 51 -19.27 -6.00 15.34
N THR A 52 -20.16 -6.71 16.02
CA THR A 52 -21.20 -7.52 15.38
C THR A 52 -22.58 -7.01 15.77
N PHE A 53 -23.56 -7.26 14.90
CA PHE A 53 -24.92 -6.79 15.03
C PHE A 53 -25.95 -7.93 15.08
N ILE A 54 -25.48 -9.18 15.12
CA ILE A 54 -26.33 -10.38 14.99
C ILE A 54 -27.35 -10.56 16.13
N SER A 55 -27.12 -9.95 17.29
CA SER A 55 -28.04 -9.99 18.43
C SER A 55 -29.11 -8.90 18.40
N GLY A 56 -29.13 -8.04 17.36
CA GLY A 56 -30.00 -6.86 17.30
C GLY A 56 -29.50 -5.70 18.16
N LYS A 57 -28.30 -5.80 18.73
CA LYS A 57 -27.57 -4.72 19.40
C LYS A 57 -26.09 -4.80 19.00
N PRO A 58 -25.34 -3.68 18.95
CA PRO A 58 -23.91 -3.75 18.69
C PRO A 58 -23.21 -4.44 19.86
N VAL A 59 -22.40 -5.47 19.55
CA VAL A 59 -21.53 -6.13 20.51
C VAL A 59 -20.11 -6.08 19.97
N VAL A 60 -19.24 -5.39 20.71
CA VAL A 60 -17.82 -5.26 20.37
C VAL A 60 -17.06 -6.46 20.91
N PHE A 61 -16.28 -7.12 20.06
CA PHE A 61 -15.41 -8.23 20.43
C PHE A 61 -13.96 -7.83 20.27
N GLU A 62 -13.11 -8.29 21.18
CA GLU A 62 -11.65 -8.10 21.08
C GLU A 62 -10.89 -9.39 21.34
N GLY A 63 -9.70 -9.51 20.76
CA GLY A 63 -8.84 -10.68 20.93
C GLY A 63 -7.79 -10.77 19.84
N THR A 64 -7.58 -11.98 19.30
CA THR A 64 -6.50 -12.25 18.34
C THR A 64 -7.01 -12.63 16.97
N LEU A 65 -6.32 -12.14 15.93
CA LEU A 65 -6.44 -12.57 14.54
C LEU A 65 -5.13 -13.22 14.08
N LEU A 66 -5.16 -14.51 13.77
CA LEU A 66 -4.05 -15.24 13.15
C LEU A 66 -4.28 -15.33 11.64
N ILE A 67 -3.27 -14.91 10.85
CA ILE A 67 -3.30 -14.91 9.39
C ILE A 67 -2.22 -15.83 8.86
N LYS A 68 -2.59 -16.81 8.05
CA LYS A 68 -1.66 -17.73 7.39
C LYS A 68 -1.82 -17.63 5.88
N LYS A 69 -0.75 -17.26 5.18
CA LYS A 69 -0.72 -17.13 3.72
C LYS A 69 0.13 -18.23 3.09
N SER A 70 -0.35 -18.77 1.99
CA SER A 70 0.41 -19.71 1.17
C SER A 70 0.13 -19.48 -0.31
N GLN A 71 1.19 -19.49 -1.13
CA GLN A 71 1.07 -19.30 -2.58
C GLN A 71 1.46 -20.58 -3.32
N ARG A 72 0.64 -20.96 -4.30
CA ARG A 72 0.94 -21.98 -5.31
C ARG A 72 0.60 -21.40 -6.68
N GLN A 73 1.60 -21.26 -7.54
CA GLN A 73 1.44 -20.57 -8.84
C GLN A 73 0.83 -19.17 -8.64
N ASP A 74 -0.18 -18.81 -9.42
CA ASP A 74 -0.87 -17.51 -9.37
C ASP A 74 -2.09 -17.52 -8.43
N LYS A 75 -2.17 -18.51 -7.54
CA LYS A 75 -3.24 -18.67 -6.57
C LYS A 75 -2.72 -18.44 -5.15
N LEU A 76 -3.17 -17.37 -4.51
CA LEU A 76 -2.90 -17.10 -3.10
C LEU A 76 -4.03 -17.67 -2.25
N THR A 77 -3.69 -18.48 -1.25
CA THR A 77 -4.64 -18.96 -0.25
C THR A 77 -4.30 -18.34 1.10
N THR A 78 -5.29 -17.69 1.72
CA THR A 78 -5.16 -17.05 3.03
C THR A 78 -6.19 -17.61 3.99
N THR A 79 -5.74 -18.07 5.15
CA THR A 79 -6.60 -18.52 6.25
C THR A 79 -6.53 -17.52 7.40
N TYR A 80 -7.71 -17.04 7.80
CA TYR A 80 -7.92 -16.14 8.94
C TYR A 80 -8.55 -16.93 10.09
N THR A 81 -7.96 -16.84 11.27
CA THR A 81 -8.46 -17.47 12.50
C THR A 81 -8.66 -16.41 13.57
N TYR A 82 -9.90 -16.20 13.98
CA TYR A 82 -10.30 -15.21 14.97
C TYR A 82 -10.66 -15.91 16.28
N ASN A 83 -10.12 -15.40 17.38
CA ASN A 83 -10.49 -15.82 18.73
C ASN A 83 -10.73 -14.56 19.57
N LEU A 84 -11.99 -14.16 19.70
CA LEU A 84 -12.39 -12.90 20.30
C LEU A 84 -13.38 -13.12 21.46
N ARG A 85 -13.43 -12.18 22.38
CA ARG A 85 -14.29 -12.20 23.57
C ARG A 85 -14.80 -10.81 23.94
N ASN A 86 -15.89 -10.80 24.71
CA ASN A 86 -16.37 -9.65 25.47
C ASN A 86 -17.03 -10.19 26.75
N GLY A 87 -16.31 -10.17 27.87
CA GLY A 87 -16.77 -10.85 29.09
C GLY A 87 -17.01 -12.35 28.85
N GLU A 88 -18.26 -12.80 29.08
CA GLU A 88 -18.69 -14.18 28.82
C GLU A 88 -19.03 -14.45 27.35
N ASN A 89 -19.22 -13.39 26.54
CA ASN A 89 -19.51 -13.52 25.13
C ASN A 89 -18.25 -13.95 24.37
N THR A 90 -18.42 -14.81 23.36
CA THR A 90 -17.30 -15.37 22.59
C THR A 90 -17.56 -15.34 21.10
N LEU A 91 -16.50 -15.16 20.31
CA LEU A 91 -16.52 -15.28 18.86
C LEU A 91 -15.30 -16.08 18.40
N THR A 92 -15.56 -17.21 17.76
CA THR A 92 -14.54 -18.02 17.10
C THR A 92 -14.88 -18.16 15.63
N ARG A 93 -13.93 -17.84 14.76
CA ARG A 93 -14.16 -17.84 13.31
C ARG A 93 -12.92 -18.36 12.59
N VAL A 94 -13.12 -19.21 11.59
CA VAL A 94 -12.06 -19.66 10.67
C VAL A 94 -12.56 -19.51 9.25
N LEU A 95 -11.90 -18.64 8.49
CA LEU A 95 -12.22 -18.38 7.09
C LEU A 95 -11.01 -18.64 6.22
N THR A 96 -11.22 -19.29 5.08
CA THR A 96 -10.18 -19.46 4.07
C THR A 96 -10.63 -18.81 2.77
N PHE A 97 -9.79 -17.97 2.21
CA PHE A 97 -10.02 -17.29 0.95
C PHE A 97 -8.95 -17.68 -0.06
N THR A 98 -9.34 -17.58 -1.31
CA THR A 98 -8.47 -17.68 -2.46
C THR A 98 -8.50 -16.34 -3.19
N ALA A 99 -7.33 -15.81 -3.54
CA ALA A 99 -7.20 -14.70 -4.48
C ALA A 99 -6.58 -15.20 -5.80
N GLU A 100 -7.14 -14.72 -6.90
CA GLU A 100 -6.65 -14.92 -8.27
C GLU A 100 -6.49 -13.55 -8.92
N SER A 101 -5.32 -13.31 -9.53
CA SER A 101 -4.94 -12.01 -10.09
C SER A 101 -4.57 -12.14 -11.56
N GLU A 102 -4.88 -11.12 -12.34
CA GLU A 102 -4.59 -11.07 -13.77
C GLU A 102 -4.03 -9.69 -14.14
N THR A 103 -2.86 -9.64 -14.77
CA THR A 103 -2.26 -8.41 -15.29
C THR A 103 -2.82 -8.10 -16.68
N LYS A 104 -3.39 -6.91 -16.87
CA LYS A 104 -3.94 -6.41 -18.12
C LYS A 104 -2.85 -5.77 -18.99
N GLU A 105 -3.15 -5.56 -20.27
CA GLU A 105 -2.20 -4.98 -21.24
C GLU A 105 -1.69 -3.58 -20.84
N ASN A 106 -2.49 -2.83 -20.10
CA ASN A 106 -2.12 -1.51 -19.58
C ASN A 106 -1.29 -1.54 -18.29
N GLY A 107 -0.91 -2.74 -17.80
CA GLY A 107 -0.13 -2.93 -16.57
C GLY A 107 -0.95 -2.96 -15.28
N GLN A 108 -2.26 -2.66 -15.34
CA GLN A 108 -3.14 -2.80 -14.18
C GLN A 108 -3.38 -4.27 -13.86
N ILE A 109 -3.64 -4.57 -12.59
CA ILE A 109 -3.93 -5.92 -12.11
C ILE A 109 -5.37 -5.94 -11.61
N THR A 110 -6.16 -6.90 -12.09
CA THR A 110 -7.46 -7.20 -11.50
C THR A 110 -7.32 -8.39 -10.59
N GLU A 111 -7.72 -8.27 -9.33
CA GLU A 111 -7.74 -9.35 -8.36
C GLU A 111 -9.18 -9.68 -7.97
N THR A 112 -9.49 -10.98 -7.92
CA THR A 112 -10.77 -11.47 -7.40
C THR A 112 -10.52 -12.38 -6.20
N VAL A 113 -11.20 -12.10 -5.10
CA VAL A 113 -11.12 -12.91 -3.88
C VAL A 113 -12.42 -13.66 -3.67
N SER A 114 -12.30 -14.98 -3.49
CA SER A 114 -13.40 -15.90 -3.26
C SER A 114 -13.22 -16.66 -1.96
N LEU A 115 -14.31 -16.76 -1.18
CA LEU A 115 -14.34 -17.57 0.03
C LEU A 115 -14.35 -19.06 -0.33
N THR A 116 -13.44 -19.83 0.26
CA THR A 116 -13.25 -21.27 0.03
C THR A 116 -13.84 -22.10 1.18
N SER A 117 -13.67 -21.66 2.42
CA SER A 117 -14.27 -22.30 3.60
C SER A 117 -14.67 -21.26 4.63
N ALA A 118 -15.76 -21.50 5.35
CA ALA A 118 -16.16 -20.67 6.47
C ALA A 118 -16.65 -21.52 7.63
N SER A 119 -16.27 -21.15 8.84
CA SER A 119 -16.85 -21.64 10.08
C SER A 119 -16.85 -20.47 11.06
N GLU A 120 -18.01 -20.20 11.66
CA GLU A 120 -18.16 -19.15 12.66
C GLU A 120 -19.11 -19.62 13.76
N ARG A 121 -18.73 -19.35 15.00
CA ARG A 121 -19.56 -19.55 16.17
C ARG A 121 -19.44 -18.33 17.06
N VAL A 122 -20.58 -17.69 17.32
CA VAL A 122 -20.69 -16.54 18.22
C VAL A 122 -21.64 -16.89 19.34
N THR A 123 -21.29 -16.54 20.57
CA THR A 123 -22.17 -16.66 21.73
C THR A 123 -22.35 -15.28 22.35
N ILE A 124 -23.58 -14.80 22.41
CA ILE A 124 -23.96 -13.50 22.99
C ILE A 124 -25.09 -13.75 23.98
N ASP A 125 -24.87 -13.40 25.25
CA ASP A 125 -25.84 -13.50 26.34
C ASP A 125 -26.50 -14.89 26.43
N GLY A 126 -25.69 -15.95 26.24
CA GLY A 126 -26.11 -17.35 26.24
C GLY A 126 -26.74 -17.87 24.94
N VAL A 127 -27.04 -17.00 23.97
CA VAL A 127 -27.56 -17.38 22.65
C VAL A 127 -26.41 -17.67 21.69
N THR A 128 -26.47 -18.81 21.00
CA THR A 128 -25.46 -19.21 20.00
C THR A 128 -25.91 -18.89 18.58
N TYR A 129 -25.03 -18.27 17.80
CA TYR A 129 -25.17 -17.98 16.37
C TYR A 129 -24.08 -18.73 15.61
N THR A 130 -24.46 -19.53 14.60
CA THR A 130 -23.53 -20.42 13.91
C THR A 130 -23.59 -20.28 12.39
N ILE A 131 -22.43 -20.14 11.75
CA ILE A 131 -22.21 -20.40 10.32
C ILE A 131 -21.46 -21.74 10.25
N PRO A 132 -22.14 -22.85 9.94
CA PRO A 132 -21.53 -24.17 10.03
C PRO A 132 -20.54 -24.43 8.90
N ASN A 133 -20.77 -23.85 7.73
CA ASN A 133 -19.96 -24.06 6.54
C ASN A 133 -20.13 -22.92 5.51
N ARG A 134 -19.41 -23.04 4.39
CA ARG A 134 -19.40 -22.10 3.26
C ARG A 134 -20.76 -21.84 2.60
N ASN A 135 -21.73 -22.74 2.70
CA ASN A 135 -23.04 -22.54 2.07
C ASN A 135 -23.86 -21.46 2.77
N ASN A 136 -23.57 -21.20 4.04
CA ASN A 136 -24.18 -20.15 4.85
C ASN A 136 -23.43 -18.81 4.75
N TYR A 137 -22.37 -18.74 3.96
CA TYR A 137 -21.59 -17.52 3.77
C TYR A 137 -21.21 -17.35 2.30
N GLN A 138 -21.87 -16.41 1.63
CA GLN A 138 -21.53 -15.96 0.28
C GLN A 138 -20.66 -14.72 0.37
N PHE A 139 -19.65 -14.64 -0.49
CA PHE A 139 -18.65 -13.58 -0.47
C PHE A 139 -18.09 -13.36 -1.87
N ALA A 140 -17.93 -12.10 -2.24
CA ALA A 140 -17.18 -11.69 -3.42
C ALA A 140 -16.44 -10.38 -3.10
N ARG A 141 -15.18 -10.31 -3.51
CA ARG A 141 -14.41 -9.06 -3.54
C ARG A 141 -13.67 -8.98 -4.86
N SER A 142 -13.66 -7.79 -5.43
CA SER A 142 -12.94 -7.48 -6.66
C SER A 142 -12.13 -6.21 -6.46
N THR A 143 -10.87 -6.24 -6.89
CA THR A 143 -9.90 -5.17 -6.71
C THR A 143 -9.29 -4.81 -8.06
N LEU A 144 -9.22 -3.52 -8.35
CA LEU A 144 -8.33 -2.97 -9.36
C LEU A 144 -7.09 -2.44 -8.65
N ILE A 145 -5.92 -2.92 -9.07
CA ILE A 145 -4.62 -2.53 -8.55
C ILE A 145 -3.85 -1.86 -9.69
N ASP A 146 -3.33 -0.67 -9.45
CA ASP A 146 -2.49 0.10 -10.37
C ASP A 146 -1.08 0.22 -9.78
N PRO A 147 -0.18 -0.72 -10.08
CA PRO A 147 1.19 -0.67 -9.58
C PRO A 147 1.96 0.44 -10.27
N ARG A 148 2.36 1.46 -9.51
CA ARG A 148 3.30 2.50 -9.92
C ARG A 148 4.64 2.24 -9.28
N PRO A 149 5.74 2.84 -9.78
CA PRO A 149 7.06 2.45 -9.32
C PRO A 149 7.25 2.59 -7.81
N ALA A 150 6.85 3.71 -7.21
CA ALA A 150 6.98 3.95 -5.77
C ALA A 150 5.74 3.62 -4.96
N VAL A 151 4.57 3.52 -5.60
CA VAL A 151 3.27 3.42 -4.92
C VAL A 151 2.37 2.45 -5.68
N THR A 152 1.74 1.53 -4.96
CA THR A 152 0.68 0.68 -5.51
C THR A 152 -0.66 1.26 -5.09
N TYR A 153 -1.48 1.66 -6.04
CA TYR A 153 -2.83 2.14 -5.78
C TYR A 153 -3.82 1.00 -5.90
N HIS A 154 -4.87 0.99 -5.09
CA HIS A 154 -5.92 0.00 -5.19
C HIS A 154 -7.28 0.58 -4.85
N ALA A 155 -8.30 0.07 -5.53
CA ALA A 155 -9.69 0.35 -5.23
C ALA A 155 -10.56 -0.85 -5.61
N GLY A 156 -11.65 -1.03 -4.89
CA GLY A 156 -12.51 -2.17 -5.14
C GLY A 156 -13.82 -2.14 -4.40
N SER A 157 -14.52 -3.26 -4.50
CA SER A 157 -15.80 -3.49 -3.86
C SER A 157 -15.83 -4.84 -3.17
N ILE A 158 -16.68 -4.91 -2.16
CA ILE A 158 -16.95 -6.10 -1.37
C ILE A 158 -18.46 -6.32 -1.32
N TRP A 159 -18.86 -7.56 -1.46
CA TRP A 159 -20.22 -8.00 -1.23
C TRP A 159 -20.20 -9.29 -0.44
N SER A 160 -21.11 -9.41 0.53
CA SER A 160 -21.19 -10.61 1.34
C SER A 160 -22.61 -10.84 1.84
N ARG A 161 -22.96 -12.11 2.05
CA ARG A 161 -24.23 -12.53 2.66
C ARG A 161 -23.98 -13.69 3.59
N LYS A 162 -24.29 -13.50 4.87
CA LYS A 162 -24.16 -14.50 5.93
C LYS A 162 -25.54 -14.88 6.44
N VAL A 163 -25.80 -16.17 6.61
CA VAL A 163 -27.04 -16.68 7.20
C VAL A 163 -26.67 -17.51 8.43
N TYR A 164 -26.80 -16.90 9.60
CA TYR A 164 -26.57 -17.52 10.90
C TYR A 164 -27.76 -18.38 11.30
N GLN A 165 -27.47 -19.59 11.78
CA GLN A 165 -28.43 -20.40 12.53
C GLN A 165 -28.40 -19.96 14.01
N VAL A 166 -29.56 -19.70 14.60
CA VAL A 166 -29.67 -19.22 15.99
C VAL A 166 -30.22 -20.31 16.89
N GLY A 167 -29.51 -20.63 17.96
CA GLY A 167 -29.92 -21.70 18.89
C GLY A 167 -29.79 -23.09 18.27
N ALA A 168 -30.74 -23.97 18.54
CA ALA A 168 -30.73 -25.32 17.98
C ALA A 168 -31.22 -25.28 16.53
N ALA A 169 -30.59 -26.06 15.64
CA ALA A 169 -30.97 -26.11 14.23
C ALA A 169 -32.45 -26.51 14.02
N ALA A 170 -33.03 -27.27 14.95
CA ALA A 170 -34.44 -27.65 14.94
C ALA A 170 -35.40 -26.47 15.15
N ASP A 171 -34.95 -25.37 15.76
CA ASP A 171 -35.78 -24.21 16.06
C ASP A 171 -36.06 -23.37 14.81
N GLY A 172 -35.26 -23.53 13.74
CA GLY A 172 -35.43 -22.82 12.47
C GLY A 172 -35.15 -21.32 12.53
N ASN A 173 -34.63 -20.81 13.64
CA ASN A 173 -34.32 -19.40 13.82
C ASN A 173 -33.09 -18.98 13.02
N THR A 174 -33.15 -17.83 12.34
CA THR A 174 -32.03 -17.33 11.54
C THR A 174 -31.78 -15.84 11.73
N VAL A 175 -30.54 -15.42 11.51
CA VAL A 175 -30.17 -14.02 11.30
C VAL A 175 -29.35 -13.92 10.03
N THR A 176 -29.80 -13.11 9.09
CA THR A 176 -29.11 -12.82 7.84
C THR A 176 -28.45 -11.46 7.92
N ILE A 177 -27.18 -11.40 7.50
CA ILE A 177 -26.45 -10.15 7.31
C ILE A 177 -26.04 -10.08 5.84
N GLU A 178 -26.53 -9.06 5.15
CA GLU A 178 -26.07 -8.68 3.82
C GLU A 178 -25.16 -7.46 3.97
N CYS A 179 -24.03 -7.48 3.28
CA CYS A 179 -23.06 -6.41 3.31
C CYS A 179 -22.66 -6.03 1.88
N THR A 180 -22.64 -4.73 1.64
CA THR A 180 -22.01 -4.12 0.47
C THR A 180 -20.96 -3.15 0.96
N GLY A 181 -19.87 -3.00 0.24
CA GLY A 181 -18.89 -1.99 0.58
C GLY A 181 -17.94 -1.64 -0.54
N THR A 182 -17.24 -0.53 -0.33
CA THR A 182 -16.19 -0.03 -1.23
C THR A 182 -14.96 0.29 -0.41
N TYR A 183 -13.80 0.14 -1.04
CA TYR A 183 -12.54 0.52 -0.41
C TYR A 183 -11.59 1.06 -1.45
N TYR A 184 -10.67 1.88 -0.97
CA TYR A 184 -9.60 2.44 -1.75
C TYR A 184 -8.43 2.76 -0.84
N GLY A 185 -7.24 2.76 -1.43
CA GLY A 185 -6.03 2.98 -0.68
C GLY A 185 -4.80 2.94 -1.55
N TYR A 186 -3.67 2.93 -0.85
CA TYR A 186 -2.37 2.74 -1.46
C TYR A 186 -1.40 2.06 -0.50
N ASP A 187 -0.45 1.33 -1.07
CA ASP A 187 0.67 0.72 -0.37
C ASP A 187 2.00 1.25 -0.93
N GLN A 188 2.92 1.59 -0.03
CA GLN A 188 4.28 1.98 -0.40
C GLN A 188 5.27 1.72 0.75
N TYR A 189 6.56 1.95 0.50
CA TYR A 189 7.63 1.62 1.46
C TYR A 189 7.56 2.44 2.77
N TRP A 190 7.27 3.73 2.65
CA TRP A 190 7.16 4.72 3.71
C TRP A 190 5.82 4.68 4.47
N GLY A 191 4.92 3.76 4.15
CA GLY A 191 3.59 3.71 4.74
C GLY A 191 2.50 3.25 3.78
N ASN A 192 1.29 3.18 4.30
CA ASN A 192 0.09 2.84 3.56
C ASN A 192 -1.13 3.54 4.17
N ALA A 193 -2.19 3.65 3.38
CA ALA A 193 -3.48 4.11 3.86
C ALA A 193 -4.59 3.38 3.12
N GLU A 194 -5.58 2.89 3.86
CA GLU A 194 -6.78 2.26 3.33
C GLU A 194 -8.01 2.82 4.02
N SER A 195 -9.04 3.12 3.23
CA SER A 195 -10.38 3.46 3.70
C SER A 195 -11.35 2.42 3.19
N LEU A 196 -12.20 1.91 4.09
CA LEU A 196 -13.21 0.90 3.79
C LEU A 196 -14.54 1.38 4.36
N LEU A 197 -15.57 1.42 3.53
CA LEU A 197 -16.95 1.72 3.92
C LEU A 197 -17.81 0.48 3.67
N LEU A 198 -18.49 0.00 4.71
CA LEU A 198 -19.36 -1.16 4.68
C LEU A 198 -20.76 -0.78 5.14
N ASP A 199 -21.74 -1.08 4.32
CA ASP A 199 -23.16 -0.96 4.66
C ASP A 199 -23.75 -2.35 4.85
N TYR A 200 -24.51 -2.50 5.93
CA TYR A 200 -25.12 -3.74 6.36
C TYR A 200 -26.63 -3.61 6.39
N ILE A 201 -27.29 -4.63 5.86
CA ILE A 201 -28.71 -4.92 6.10
C ILE A 201 -28.77 -6.19 6.93
N ILE A 202 -29.43 -6.09 8.09
CA ILE A 202 -29.58 -7.19 9.04
C ILE A 202 -31.06 -7.56 9.08
N SER A 203 -31.37 -8.85 8.98
CA SER A 203 -32.71 -9.38 9.19
C SER A 203 -32.67 -10.61 10.09
N GLY A 204 -33.58 -10.70 11.03
CA GLY A 204 -33.73 -11.87 11.89
C GLY A 204 -35.13 -12.46 11.77
N GLU A 205 -35.20 -13.77 11.76
CA GLU A 205 -36.44 -14.54 11.78
C GLU A 205 -36.38 -15.50 12.96
N ARG A 206 -37.33 -15.37 13.88
CA ARG A 206 -37.41 -16.19 15.09
C ARG A 206 -38.79 -16.81 15.19
N ASN A 207 -38.85 -18.14 15.16
CA ASN A 207 -40.03 -18.89 15.49
C ASN A 207 -40.33 -18.72 16.98
N THR A 208 -41.50 -18.20 17.26
CA THR A 208 -42.10 -18.09 18.58
C THR A 208 -43.26 -19.09 18.68
N GLY A 209 -43.66 -19.48 19.88
CA GLY A 209 -44.82 -20.38 20.06
C GLY A 209 -46.13 -19.82 19.48
N ASP A 210 -46.19 -18.50 19.27
CA ASP A 210 -47.37 -17.76 18.83
C ASP A 210 -47.27 -17.24 17.37
N GLY A 211 -46.17 -17.51 16.65
CA GLY A 211 -45.92 -17.00 15.28
C GLY A 211 -44.44 -16.82 14.96
N VAL A 212 -44.11 -16.07 13.91
CA VAL A 212 -42.71 -15.74 13.56
C VAL A 212 -42.47 -14.26 13.85
N ASP A 213 -41.50 -13.97 14.71
CA ASP A 213 -40.97 -12.62 14.91
C ASP A 213 -39.95 -12.32 13.81
N ILE A 214 -40.19 -11.25 13.06
CA ILE A 214 -39.31 -10.80 11.97
C ILE A 214 -38.84 -9.40 12.32
N TRP A 215 -37.54 -9.23 12.41
CA TRP A 215 -36.93 -7.95 12.74
C TRP A 215 -35.84 -7.59 11.74
N GLY A 216 -35.56 -6.30 11.61
CA GLY A 216 -34.54 -5.82 10.70
C GLY A 216 -33.86 -4.57 11.22
N GLY A 217 -32.63 -4.37 10.78
CA GLY A 217 -31.83 -3.21 11.12
C GLY A 217 -30.79 -2.92 10.06
N THR A 218 -30.14 -1.78 10.19
CA THR A 218 -29.05 -1.35 9.32
C THR A 218 -27.83 -0.99 10.14
N ALA A 219 -26.65 -1.14 9.56
CA ALA A 219 -25.42 -0.62 10.14
C ALA A 219 -24.49 -0.12 9.05
N THR A 220 -23.72 0.91 9.36
CA THR A 220 -22.62 1.37 8.53
C THR A 220 -21.35 1.30 9.36
N ILE A 221 -20.29 0.73 8.79
CA ILE A 221 -18.94 0.72 9.34
C ILE A 221 -18.02 1.49 8.41
N ALA A 222 -17.27 2.44 8.96
CA ALA A 222 -16.16 3.11 8.30
C ALA A 222 -14.85 2.71 8.98
N ILE A 223 -13.90 2.17 8.22
CA ILE A 223 -12.58 1.80 8.70
C ILE A 223 -11.53 2.67 8.02
N SER A 224 -10.62 3.21 8.81
CA SER A 224 -9.40 3.87 8.34
C SER A 224 -8.19 3.17 8.92
N SER A 225 -7.40 2.55 8.04
CA SER A 225 -6.14 1.89 8.40
C SER A 225 -4.98 2.69 7.84
N THR A 226 -4.01 3.03 8.69
CA THR A 226 -2.80 3.74 8.25
C THR A 226 -1.55 3.21 8.92
N SER A 227 -0.49 3.03 8.15
CA SER A 227 0.87 2.86 8.66
C SER A 227 1.73 4.01 8.12
N THR A 228 2.53 4.63 8.98
CA THR A 228 3.39 5.75 8.57
C THR A 228 4.79 5.57 9.11
N GLU A 229 5.78 5.68 8.23
CA GLU A 229 7.17 5.84 8.59
C GLU A 229 7.46 7.31 8.85
N GLN A 230 8.00 7.63 10.02
CA GLN A 230 8.46 8.97 10.40
C GLN A 230 9.97 8.97 10.56
N LEU A 231 10.60 10.10 10.21
CA LEU A 231 12.04 10.30 10.32
C LEU A 231 12.30 11.53 11.19
N GLU A 232 12.88 11.33 12.36
CA GLU A 232 13.17 12.40 13.31
C GLU A 232 14.67 12.42 13.64
N TYR A 233 15.29 13.60 13.59
CA TYR A 233 16.69 13.75 13.96
C TYR A 233 16.82 13.97 15.47
N PHE A 234 17.63 13.14 16.11
CA PHE A 234 17.95 13.30 17.53
C PHE A 234 19.42 13.67 17.68
N GLU A 235 19.64 14.84 18.28
CA GLU A 235 20.96 15.26 18.74
C GLU A 235 21.38 14.46 19.96
N ASN A 236 22.66 14.11 20.01
CA ASN A 236 23.24 13.47 21.16
C ASN A 236 23.62 14.51 22.21
N ARG A 237 23.20 14.29 23.46
CA ARG A 237 23.54 15.17 24.59
C ARG A 237 25.04 15.15 24.93
N PRO A 238 25.75 14.01 24.89
CA PRO A 238 27.19 14.02 25.12
C PRO A 238 27.93 14.59 23.89
N ASN A 239 28.58 15.74 24.05
CA ASN A 239 29.37 16.35 22.96
C ASN A 239 30.72 15.66 22.70
N GLN A 240 31.08 14.65 23.51
CA GLN A 240 32.37 13.94 23.46
C GLN A 240 32.36 12.67 22.60
N ILE A 241 31.23 12.30 22.00
CA ILE A 241 31.13 11.12 21.14
C ILE A 241 31.34 11.47 19.67
N SER A 242 31.71 10.47 18.86
CA SER A 242 32.13 10.66 17.46
C SER A 242 31.02 11.05 16.48
N PHE A 243 29.77 11.21 16.93
CA PHE A 243 28.63 11.58 16.10
C PHE A 243 27.69 12.54 16.83
N ALA A 244 27.32 13.64 16.17
CA ALA A 244 26.49 14.71 16.76
C ALA A 244 25.04 14.29 17.02
N GLY A 245 24.56 13.27 16.32
CA GLY A 245 23.19 12.81 16.37
C GLY A 245 22.92 11.80 15.27
N SER A 246 21.70 11.30 15.21
CA SER A 246 21.27 10.37 14.16
C SER A 246 19.76 10.44 13.98
N TYR A 247 19.31 10.14 12.77
CA TYR A 247 17.90 9.97 12.48
C TYR A 247 17.38 8.69 13.12
N VAL A 248 16.18 8.76 13.68
CA VAL A 248 15.37 7.61 14.08
C VAL A 248 14.26 7.48 13.05
N GLN A 249 14.17 6.28 12.47
CA GLN A 249 13.02 5.85 11.69
C GLN A 249 12.02 5.18 12.63
N SER A 250 10.79 5.66 12.67
CA SER A 250 9.72 5.14 13.51
C SER A 250 8.51 4.77 12.67
N ARG A 251 8.02 3.54 12.78
CA ARG A 251 6.75 3.12 12.16
C ARG A 251 5.63 3.11 13.19
N MET A 252 4.52 3.77 12.87
CA MET A 252 3.30 3.77 13.69
C MET A 252 2.12 3.26 12.87
N ASN A 253 1.33 2.35 13.44
CA ASN A 253 0.05 1.93 12.85
C ASN A 253 -1.09 2.54 13.66
N SER A 254 -2.08 3.09 12.94
CA SER A 254 -3.32 3.60 13.52
C SER A 254 -4.48 3.02 12.72
N ASN A 255 -5.33 2.25 13.40
CA ASN A 255 -6.53 1.65 12.84
C ASN A 255 -7.73 2.13 13.62
N VAL A 256 -8.66 2.78 12.93
CA VAL A 256 -9.89 3.33 13.49
C VAL A 256 -11.07 2.67 12.79
N LEU A 257 -12.05 2.24 13.58
CA LEU A 257 -13.35 1.75 13.13
C LEU A 257 -14.41 2.63 13.76
N GLU A 258 -15.25 3.25 12.93
CA GLU A 258 -16.45 3.95 13.38
C GLU A 258 -17.66 3.16 12.91
N TYR A 259 -18.66 3.02 13.77
CA TYR A 259 -19.91 2.39 13.38
C TYR A 259 -21.10 3.21 13.82
N THR A 260 -22.17 3.14 13.02
CA THR A 260 -23.51 3.59 13.40
C THR A 260 -24.49 2.50 12.99
N CYS A 261 -25.42 2.13 13.86
CA CYS A 261 -26.45 1.16 13.53
C CYS A 261 -27.83 1.57 14.06
N MET A 262 -28.85 1.14 13.33
CA MET A 262 -30.26 1.32 13.65
C MET A 262 -30.88 -0.06 13.80
N MET A 263 -31.36 -0.37 15.00
CA MET A 263 -31.90 -1.69 15.36
C MET A 263 -33.21 -1.55 16.12
N PRO A 264 -34.11 -2.55 16.07
CA PRO A 264 -35.31 -2.53 16.89
C PRO A 264 -34.99 -2.73 18.37
N GLU A 265 -35.78 -2.12 19.24
CA GLU A 265 -35.80 -2.44 20.66
C GLU A 265 -36.45 -3.82 20.85
N PHE A 266 -35.89 -4.63 21.74
CA PHE A 266 -36.43 -5.95 22.11
C PHE A 266 -37.02 -5.89 23.51
N ASP A 267 -38.18 -6.51 23.68
CA ASP A 267 -38.85 -6.61 24.98
C ASP A 267 -38.17 -7.63 25.93
N ALA A 268 -38.71 -7.79 27.14
CA ALA A 268 -38.18 -8.72 28.14
C ALA A 268 -38.24 -10.21 27.72
N LYS A 269 -39.02 -10.55 26.67
CA LYS A 269 -39.09 -11.89 26.08
C LYS A 269 -38.14 -12.04 24.88
N GLY A 270 -37.48 -10.96 24.48
CA GLY A 270 -36.60 -10.91 23.31
C GLY A 270 -37.38 -10.90 21.99
N ILE A 271 -38.60 -10.34 21.99
CA ILE A 271 -39.41 -10.08 20.79
C ILE A 271 -39.18 -8.65 20.34
N SER A 272 -39.05 -8.43 19.03
CA SER A 272 -38.83 -7.09 18.47
C SER A 272 -40.05 -6.15 18.65
N THR A 273 -39.78 -4.85 18.74
CA THR A 273 -40.80 -3.79 18.85
C THR A 273 -40.68 -2.80 17.70
N ASP A 274 -41.71 -1.97 17.50
CA ASP A 274 -41.73 -0.94 16.45
C ASP A 274 -40.72 0.21 16.69
N ARG A 275 -40.12 0.27 17.88
CA ARG A 275 -39.19 1.33 18.23
C ARG A 275 -37.80 1.00 17.68
N ILE A 276 -37.28 1.88 16.84
CA ILE A 276 -35.89 1.83 16.38
C ILE A 276 -34.98 2.62 17.32
N VAL A 277 -33.85 2.02 17.68
CA VAL A 277 -32.79 2.58 18.51
C VAL A 277 -31.54 2.75 17.66
N THR A 278 -30.92 3.93 17.74
CA THR A 278 -29.65 4.22 17.09
C THR A 278 -28.50 4.06 18.08
N TYR A 279 -27.45 3.37 17.66
CA TYR A 279 -26.19 3.23 18.39
C TYR A 279 -25.05 3.72 17.51
N SER A 280 -24.05 4.33 18.12
CA SER A 280 -22.82 4.74 17.43
C SER A 280 -21.66 4.73 18.40
N ASP A 281 -20.50 4.27 17.95
CA ASP A 281 -19.27 4.31 18.73
C ASP A 281 -18.04 4.23 17.80
N SER A 282 -16.85 4.38 18.37
CA SER A 282 -15.59 4.18 17.67
C SER A 282 -14.64 3.26 18.43
N LEU A 283 -13.92 2.45 17.66
CA LEU A 283 -12.89 1.54 18.14
C LEU A 283 -11.55 1.97 17.57
N VAL A 284 -10.51 1.91 18.40
CA VAL A 284 -9.15 2.27 18.01
C VAL A 284 -8.18 1.17 18.43
N ILE A 285 -7.26 0.85 17.53
CA ILE A 285 -6.04 0.11 17.82
C ILE A 285 -4.85 0.91 17.26
N GLU A 286 -4.02 1.40 18.17
CA GLU A 286 -2.74 2.03 17.85
C GLU A 286 -1.61 1.12 18.33
N THR A 287 -0.57 0.95 17.51
CA THR A 287 0.62 0.22 17.94
C THR A 287 1.68 1.15 18.49
N PHE A 288 2.47 0.60 19.42
CA PHE A 288 3.70 1.27 19.83
C PHE A 288 4.64 1.42 18.64
N PRO A 289 5.32 2.58 18.51
CA PRO A 289 6.18 2.82 17.39
C PRO A 289 7.38 1.87 17.41
N ILE A 290 7.60 1.14 16.31
CA ILE A 290 8.83 0.37 16.13
C ILE A 290 9.90 1.35 15.66
N GLN A 291 10.94 1.54 16.47
CA GLN A 291 12.01 2.49 16.19
C GLN A 291 13.29 1.80 15.74
N ARG A 292 13.92 2.34 14.70
CA ARG A 292 15.25 1.95 14.23
C ARG A 292 16.11 3.19 14.11
N ARG A 293 17.30 3.16 14.71
CA ARG A 293 18.30 4.22 14.51
C ARG A 293 19.00 4.03 13.17
N LEU A 294 19.09 5.11 12.40
CA LEU A 294 19.85 5.14 11.14
C LEU A 294 21.33 5.42 11.43
N ALA A 295 22.19 4.90 10.56
CA ALA A 295 23.63 5.14 10.67
C ALA A 295 23.91 6.65 10.55
N SER A 296 24.73 7.18 11.45
CA SER A 296 25.21 8.56 11.35
C SER A 296 26.46 8.59 10.50
N VAL A 297 26.40 9.31 9.39
CA VAL A 297 27.56 9.53 8.51
C VAL A 297 27.97 10.99 8.61
N ASP A 298 29.21 11.24 9.04
CA ASP A 298 29.77 12.58 9.16
C ASP A 298 30.33 13.06 7.81
N VAL A 299 29.48 13.74 7.05
CA VAL A 299 29.85 14.35 5.77
C VAL A 299 30.54 15.69 6.03
N ARG A 300 31.88 15.65 6.19
CA ARG A 300 32.69 16.84 6.55
C ARG A 300 32.43 18.05 5.66
N ASN A 301 32.34 17.86 4.34
CA ASN A 301 32.13 18.93 3.38
C ASN A 301 30.69 19.47 3.35
N ALA A 302 29.76 18.86 4.10
CA ALA A 302 28.39 19.33 4.25
C ALA A 302 28.18 20.10 5.56
N ARG A 303 29.18 20.19 6.44
CA ARG A 303 29.05 20.88 7.74
C ARG A 303 28.75 22.38 7.53
N GLY A 304 27.67 22.86 8.13
CA GLY A 304 27.20 24.24 7.98
C GLY A 304 26.55 24.55 6.62
N HIS A 305 26.43 23.56 5.74
CA HIS A 305 25.77 23.71 4.45
C HIS A 305 24.25 23.69 4.64
N TRP A 306 23.50 24.47 3.84
CA TRP A 306 22.04 24.56 3.96
C TRP A 306 21.32 23.20 3.81
N ALA A 307 21.90 22.29 3.02
CA ALA A 307 21.39 20.94 2.79
C ALA A 307 22.02 19.87 3.71
N GLU A 308 22.74 20.26 4.77
CA GLU A 308 23.48 19.32 5.63
C GLU A 308 22.60 18.17 6.15
N ASN A 309 21.41 18.52 6.65
CA ASN A 309 20.47 17.56 7.21
C ASN A 309 19.91 16.62 6.13
N ASP A 310 19.54 17.15 4.96
CA ASP A 310 19.06 16.35 3.83
C ASP A 310 20.13 15.36 3.37
N ILE A 311 21.38 15.80 3.27
CA ILE A 311 22.52 14.96 2.88
C ILE A 311 22.75 13.86 3.92
N ARG A 312 22.81 14.21 5.21
CA ARG A 312 22.98 13.23 6.31
C ARG A 312 21.86 12.19 6.31
N LEU A 313 20.62 12.62 6.06
CA LEU A 313 19.49 11.73 5.94
C LEU A 313 19.66 10.75 4.76
N MET A 314 20.06 11.23 3.59
CA MET A 314 20.29 10.38 2.42
C MET A 314 21.38 9.33 2.67
N PHE A 315 22.43 9.65 3.42
CA PHE A 315 23.42 8.65 3.85
C PHE A 315 22.86 7.68 4.89
N GLY A 316 22.12 8.17 5.89
CA GLY A 316 21.52 7.32 6.93
C GLY A 316 20.49 6.32 6.39
N LEU A 317 19.81 6.67 5.29
CA LEU A 317 18.89 5.81 4.55
C LEU A 317 19.58 4.91 3.52
N GLU A 318 20.90 5.00 3.39
CA GLU A 318 21.72 4.32 2.36
C GLU A 318 21.32 4.68 0.91
N VAL A 319 20.63 5.81 0.72
CA VAL A 319 20.32 6.39 -0.60
C VAL A 319 21.62 6.85 -1.24
N PHE A 320 22.46 7.57 -0.49
CA PHE A 320 23.86 7.80 -0.86
C PHE A 320 24.76 6.75 -0.20
N LYS A 321 25.74 6.25 -0.97
CA LYS A 321 26.66 5.19 -0.52
C LYS A 321 28.02 5.76 -0.14
N GLY A 322 28.72 5.03 0.73
CA GLY A 322 30.06 5.37 1.21
C GLY A 322 30.05 6.12 2.54
N ASP A 323 31.22 6.57 2.95
CA ASP A 323 31.46 7.24 4.24
C ASP A 323 31.31 8.77 4.18
N GLY A 324 30.91 9.32 3.03
CA GLY A 324 30.74 10.76 2.82
C GLY A 324 32.03 11.56 2.64
N SER A 325 33.21 10.94 2.77
CA SER A 325 34.50 11.66 2.69
C SER A 325 34.74 12.35 1.35
N ALA A 326 34.29 11.73 0.26
CA ALA A 326 34.38 12.25 -1.11
C ALA A 326 33.08 12.92 -1.60
N PHE A 327 32.14 13.22 -0.70
CA PHE A 327 30.91 13.91 -1.06
C PHE A 327 31.12 15.42 -1.01
N TYR A 328 30.83 16.10 -2.12
CA TYR A 328 30.93 17.56 -2.25
C TYR A 328 29.54 18.11 -2.63
N PRO A 329 28.84 18.82 -1.73
CA PRO A 329 27.46 19.23 -1.93
C PRO A 329 27.21 20.08 -3.17
N ASP A 330 28.13 20.98 -3.51
CA ASP A 330 28.01 21.92 -4.63
C ASP A 330 28.42 21.35 -5.99
N ASN A 331 28.99 20.14 -6.01
CA ASN A 331 29.28 19.49 -7.28
C ASN A 331 27.97 19.10 -7.99
N TYR A 332 27.97 19.19 -9.32
CA TYR A 332 26.84 18.74 -10.11
C TYR A 332 26.63 17.23 -9.97
N MET A 333 25.37 16.82 -9.84
CA MET A 333 24.96 15.43 -9.71
C MET A 333 24.81 14.80 -11.10
N THR A 334 25.36 13.61 -11.30
CA THR A 334 25.21 12.89 -12.57
C THR A 334 23.85 12.18 -12.66
N ARG A 335 23.43 11.85 -13.88
CA ARG A 335 22.21 11.07 -14.13
C ARG A 335 22.28 9.70 -13.48
N ALA A 336 23.43 9.04 -13.46
CA ALA A 336 23.61 7.75 -12.79
C ALA A 336 23.50 7.87 -11.27
N GLU A 337 24.09 8.91 -10.67
CA GLU A 337 23.96 9.18 -9.24
C GLU A 337 22.49 9.41 -8.85
N PHE A 338 21.76 10.22 -9.65
CA PHE A 338 20.34 10.48 -9.38
C PHE A 338 19.48 9.24 -9.59
N ALA A 339 19.73 8.45 -10.65
CA ALA A 339 19.05 7.19 -10.90
C ALA A 339 19.19 6.22 -9.71
N ALA A 340 20.42 6.10 -9.20
CA ALA A 340 20.71 5.30 -8.02
C ALA A 340 19.98 5.81 -6.76
N ALA A 341 19.95 7.12 -6.58
CA ALA A 341 19.30 7.71 -5.42
C ALA A 341 17.77 7.56 -5.48
N ILE A 342 17.14 7.87 -6.62
CA ILE A 342 15.68 7.76 -6.76
C ILE A 342 15.22 6.30 -6.72
N ALA A 343 15.98 5.35 -7.27
CA ALA A 343 15.66 3.91 -7.16
C ALA A 343 15.56 3.45 -5.68
N ARG A 344 16.41 4.00 -4.82
CA ARG A 344 16.48 3.67 -3.39
C ARG A 344 15.48 4.44 -2.54
N VAL A 345 14.96 5.55 -3.03
CA VAL A 345 13.86 6.30 -2.38
C VAL A 345 12.52 5.71 -2.77
N ALA A 346 12.30 5.50 -4.08
CA ALA A 346 11.18 4.77 -4.64
C ALA A 346 11.46 3.27 -4.52
N LYS A 347 11.52 2.74 -3.29
CA LYS A 347 11.61 1.28 -3.10
C LYS A 347 10.28 0.65 -3.52
N GLU A 348 10.36 -0.56 -4.05
CA GLU A 348 9.17 -1.37 -4.31
C GLU A 348 8.43 -1.64 -3.00
N VAL A 349 7.12 -1.85 -3.11
CA VAL A 349 6.30 -2.24 -1.97
C VAL A 349 6.87 -3.52 -1.36
N PRO A 350 7.17 -3.55 -0.05
CA PRO A 350 7.68 -4.74 0.61
C PRO A 350 6.74 -5.93 0.36
N GLN A 351 7.31 -7.05 -0.06
CA GLN A 351 6.57 -8.32 -0.10
C GLN A 351 6.20 -8.74 1.32
N ASP A 352 5.04 -9.39 1.48
CA ASP A 352 4.62 -9.94 2.77
C ASP A 352 5.67 -10.96 3.27
N PRO A 353 6.37 -10.69 4.39
CA PRO A 353 7.44 -11.55 4.89
C PRO A 353 6.92 -12.92 5.36
N THR A 354 5.62 -13.02 5.66
CA THR A 354 4.98 -14.25 6.16
C THR A 354 4.50 -15.18 5.03
N LEU A 355 4.63 -14.75 3.77
CA LEU A 355 4.14 -15.52 2.63
C LEU A 355 5.00 -16.76 2.34
N VAL A 356 4.41 -17.95 2.57
CA VAL A 356 5.06 -19.21 2.21
C VAL A 356 4.85 -19.51 0.72
N ARG A 357 5.89 -19.30 -0.10
CA ARG A 357 5.90 -19.69 -1.51
C ARG A 357 6.27 -21.17 -1.67
N ARG A 358 5.38 -21.97 -2.23
CA ARG A 358 5.67 -23.36 -2.61
C ARG A 358 6.05 -23.41 -4.08
N THR A 359 7.34 -23.38 -4.38
CA THR A 359 7.83 -23.58 -5.74
C THR A 359 7.65 -25.05 -6.12
N ALA A 360 7.11 -25.33 -7.30
CA ALA A 360 7.21 -26.67 -7.88
C ALA A 360 8.69 -27.04 -8.02
N THR A 361 9.06 -28.27 -7.68
CA THR A 361 10.44 -28.76 -7.76
C THR A 361 10.88 -28.87 -9.22
N THR A 362 11.20 -27.76 -9.86
CA THR A 362 11.84 -27.76 -11.17
C THR A 362 13.31 -28.11 -10.98
N ARG A 363 13.77 -29.13 -11.71
CA ARG A 363 15.20 -29.46 -11.86
C ARG A 363 15.94 -28.16 -12.16
N ARG A 364 16.85 -27.73 -11.28
CA ARG A 364 17.76 -26.61 -11.50
C ARG A 364 18.60 -26.92 -12.74
N THR A 365 18.22 -26.38 -13.88
CA THR A 365 19.15 -26.18 -14.99
C THR A 365 20.03 -25.01 -14.59
N THR A 366 21.32 -25.27 -14.37
CA THR A 366 22.38 -24.28 -14.12
C THR A 366 22.68 -23.51 -15.42
N GLY A 367 21.67 -22.85 -15.99
CA GLY A 367 21.87 -21.83 -17.01
C GLY A 367 22.18 -20.52 -16.30
N LYS A 368 23.41 -20.02 -16.45
CA LYS A 368 23.75 -18.66 -16.01
C LYS A 368 22.90 -17.70 -16.85
N GLU A 369 21.88 -17.07 -16.26
CA GLU A 369 21.14 -16.02 -16.95
C GLU A 369 22.13 -14.95 -17.41
N VAL A 370 22.18 -14.75 -18.72
CA VAL A 370 23.04 -13.73 -19.31
C VAL A 370 22.34 -12.39 -19.08
N VAL A 371 22.85 -11.63 -18.11
CA VAL A 371 22.37 -10.27 -17.84
C VAL A 371 22.89 -9.36 -18.95
N ILE A 372 21.97 -8.79 -19.73
CA ILE A 372 22.26 -7.88 -20.84
C ILE A 372 21.90 -6.46 -20.40
N SER A 373 22.76 -5.49 -20.73
CA SER A 373 22.45 -4.08 -20.48
C SER A 373 21.40 -3.58 -21.49
N PRO A 374 20.38 -2.83 -21.05
CA PRO A 374 19.46 -2.17 -21.97
C PRO A 374 20.10 -0.97 -22.71
N PHE A 375 21.29 -0.53 -22.29
CA PHE A 375 21.99 0.62 -22.86
C PHE A 375 23.43 0.29 -23.26
N ASP A 376 23.85 0.81 -24.41
CA ASP A 376 25.19 0.58 -24.97
C ASP A 376 26.30 1.30 -24.17
N ASP A 377 25.95 2.41 -23.50
CA ASP A 377 26.87 3.23 -22.72
C ASP A 377 26.89 2.89 -21.22
N VAL A 378 26.22 1.81 -20.81
CA VAL A 378 26.21 1.32 -19.43
C VAL A 378 26.72 -0.12 -19.40
N SER A 379 27.94 -0.31 -18.90
CA SER A 379 28.50 -1.64 -18.68
C SER A 379 27.79 -2.36 -17.53
N ILE A 380 27.61 -3.69 -17.64
CA ILE A 380 27.10 -4.55 -16.55
C ILE A 380 27.97 -4.50 -15.28
N ASN A 381 29.23 -4.09 -15.40
CA ASN A 381 30.16 -3.93 -14.28
C ASN A 381 30.14 -2.51 -13.68
N ASN A 382 29.35 -1.59 -14.23
CA ASN A 382 29.18 -0.26 -13.66
C ASN A 382 28.50 -0.37 -12.30
N ILE A 383 29.00 0.37 -11.29
CA ILE A 383 28.45 0.35 -9.93
C ILE A 383 26.96 0.78 -9.85
N TYR A 384 26.50 1.55 -10.83
CA TYR A 384 25.12 2.03 -10.96
C TYR A 384 24.28 1.17 -11.91
N PHE A 385 24.84 0.10 -12.50
CA PHE A 385 24.14 -0.71 -13.50
C PHE A 385 22.79 -1.24 -13.01
N SER A 386 22.78 -1.84 -11.80
CA SER A 386 21.57 -2.41 -11.21
C SER A 386 20.48 -1.35 -10.98
N ASP A 387 20.86 -0.19 -10.46
CA ASP A 387 19.93 0.90 -10.21
C ASP A 387 19.42 1.52 -11.52
N ILE A 388 20.30 1.74 -12.52
CA ILE A 388 19.94 2.26 -13.85
C ILE A 388 18.97 1.32 -14.56
N LYS A 389 19.26 0.01 -14.52
CA LYS A 389 18.37 -1.02 -15.07
C LYS A 389 17.01 -0.97 -14.36
N SER A 390 16.99 -0.88 -13.03
CA SER A 390 15.75 -0.80 -12.25
C SER A 390 14.89 0.43 -12.60
N VAL A 391 15.48 1.63 -12.63
CA VAL A 391 14.70 2.85 -12.97
C VAL A 391 14.20 2.86 -14.41
N PHE A 392 14.91 2.18 -15.32
CA PHE A 392 14.48 2.05 -16.71
C PHE A 392 13.35 1.04 -16.86
N GLU A 393 13.50 -0.16 -16.28
CA GLU A 393 12.47 -1.21 -16.31
C GLU A 393 11.17 -0.77 -15.64
N ARG A 394 11.28 0.06 -14.60
CA ARG A 394 10.15 0.66 -13.88
C ARG A 394 9.64 1.95 -14.53
N GLY A 395 10.22 2.39 -15.64
CA GLY A 395 9.80 3.62 -16.35
C GLY A 395 10.05 4.93 -15.60
N ILE A 396 10.75 4.92 -14.45
CA ILE A 396 11.08 6.12 -13.66
C ILE A 396 11.99 7.04 -14.49
N MET A 397 13.04 6.49 -15.11
CA MET A 397 13.95 7.24 -15.96
C MET A 397 14.15 6.54 -17.30
N MET A 398 14.06 7.33 -18.37
CA MET A 398 14.30 6.85 -19.74
C MET A 398 15.68 7.26 -20.24
N GLY A 399 16.19 6.54 -21.23
CA GLY A 399 17.38 6.93 -21.98
C GLY A 399 17.17 8.22 -22.78
N LYS A 400 18.26 8.78 -23.32
CA LYS A 400 18.24 10.00 -24.15
C LYS A 400 18.07 9.73 -25.66
N GLY A 401 17.84 8.47 -26.05
CA GLY A 401 17.84 8.02 -27.44
C GLY A 401 19.10 7.23 -27.79
N ASP A 402 19.12 6.62 -28.98
CA ASP A 402 20.24 5.83 -29.52
C ASP A 402 20.75 4.72 -28.58
N ASN A 403 19.86 4.05 -27.83
CA ASN A 403 20.21 3.07 -26.80
C ASN A 403 21.20 3.61 -25.72
N ARG A 404 21.20 4.92 -25.45
CA ARG A 404 22.07 5.54 -24.43
C ARG A 404 21.29 6.07 -23.23
N PHE A 405 21.84 5.82 -22.04
CA PHE A 405 21.35 6.39 -20.79
C PHE A 405 22.01 7.76 -20.46
N ALA A 406 23.23 7.95 -20.93
CA ALA A 406 24.15 9.04 -20.60
C ALA A 406 24.43 9.13 -19.08
N PRO A 407 25.03 8.10 -18.46
CA PRO A 407 25.20 8.01 -17.00
C PRO A 407 26.06 9.13 -16.41
N ASN A 408 27.03 9.65 -17.17
CA ASN A 408 27.98 10.66 -16.72
C ASN A 408 27.52 12.10 -17.01
N ASP A 409 26.43 12.28 -17.75
CA ASP A 409 25.83 13.61 -17.93
C ASP A 409 25.26 14.12 -16.61
N TYR A 410 25.29 15.44 -16.42
CA TYR A 410 24.64 16.07 -15.28
C TYR A 410 23.12 16.13 -15.48
N ILE A 411 22.38 15.77 -14.44
CA ILE A 411 20.91 15.79 -14.49
C ILE A 411 20.38 17.22 -14.36
N THR A 412 19.36 17.56 -15.15
CA THR A 412 18.67 18.85 -15.02
C THR A 412 17.51 18.77 -14.03
N LYS A 413 17.08 19.92 -13.51
CA LYS A 413 15.90 19.98 -12.63
C LYS A 413 14.65 19.46 -13.31
N ALA A 414 14.45 19.74 -14.61
CA ALA A 414 13.34 19.20 -15.39
C ALA A 414 13.39 17.66 -15.49
N GLU A 415 14.55 17.07 -15.79
CA GLU A 415 14.71 15.61 -15.87
C GLU A 415 14.42 14.94 -14.52
N ALA A 416 14.93 15.50 -13.41
CA ALA A 416 14.67 15.00 -12.07
C ALA A 416 13.18 15.10 -11.70
N THR A 417 12.52 16.18 -12.09
CA THR A 417 11.07 16.40 -11.88
C THR A 417 10.24 15.32 -12.57
N VAL A 418 10.55 15.05 -13.83
CA VAL A 418 9.87 14.00 -14.61
C VAL A 418 10.04 12.65 -13.92
N ALA A 419 11.26 12.32 -13.49
CA ALA A 419 11.53 11.05 -12.82
C ALA A 419 10.71 10.88 -11.52
N ILE A 420 10.57 11.95 -10.73
CA ILE A 420 9.77 11.92 -9.49
C ILE A 420 8.29 11.72 -9.78
N ILE A 421 7.73 12.44 -10.75
CA ILE A 421 6.31 12.30 -11.09
C ILE A 421 6.00 10.92 -11.68
N ARG A 422 6.91 10.36 -12.48
CA ARG A 422 6.81 8.97 -12.96
C ARG A 422 6.91 7.95 -11.84
N ALA A 423 7.79 8.19 -10.85
CA ALA A 423 7.87 7.31 -9.69
C ALA A 423 6.54 7.23 -8.92
N LEU A 424 5.81 8.35 -8.84
CA LEU A 424 4.49 8.44 -8.18
C LEU A 424 3.32 7.96 -9.06
N GLY A 425 3.53 7.83 -10.37
CA GLY A 425 2.47 7.49 -11.33
C GLY A 425 1.48 8.60 -11.62
N PHE A 426 1.90 9.86 -11.46
CA PHE A 426 1.02 11.04 -11.56
C PHE A 426 1.11 11.77 -12.90
N GLU A 427 1.65 11.13 -13.94
CA GLU A 427 1.83 11.74 -15.27
C GLU A 427 0.51 12.18 -15.90
N SER A 428 -0.59 11.48 -15.59
CA SER A 428 -1.94 11.74 -16.12
C SER A 428 -2.73 12.79 -15.34
N LEU A 429 -2.24 13.29 -14.20
CA LEU A 429 -2.94 14.29 -13.39
C LEU A 429 -2.84 15.71 -13.97
N ALA A 430 -2.03 15.90 -15.01
CA ALA A 430 -1.93 17.17 -15.71
C ALA A 430 -3.09 17.32 -16.72
N PRO A 431 -3.67 18.53 -16.88
CA PRO A 431 -4.69 18.77 -17.89
C PRO A 431 -4.13 18.58 -19.31
N ALA A 432 -4.94 17.97 -20.19
CA ALA A 432 -4.64 17.82 -21.61
C ALA A 432 -4.92 19.12 -22.39
N PRO A 433 -4.21 19.40 -23.51
CA PRO A 433 -3.11 18.61 -24.09
C PRO A 433 -1.74 18.88 -23.42
N VAL A 434 -1.50 20.10 -22.92
CA VAL A 434 -0.28 20.45 -22.17
C VAL A 434 -0.64 21.46 -21.08
N ALA A 435 -0.20 21.19 -19.85
CA ALA A 435 -0.51 22.05 -18.70
C ALA A 435 0.29 23.36 -18.71
N VAL A 436 -0.27 24.44 -18.14
CA VAL A 436 0.45 25.70 -17.91
C VAL A 436 0.80 25.81 -16.43
N THR A 437 2.08 25.98 -16.13
CA THR A 437 2.54 26.16 -14.74
C THR A 437 2.44 27.62 -14.31
N SER A 438 2.44 27.89 -13.00
CA SER A 438 2.52 29.28 -12.51
C SER A 438 3.95 29.82 -12.41
N PHE A 439 4.94 29.05 -12.85
CA PHE A 439 6.34 29.51 -12.89
C PHE A 439 6.52 30.62 -13.92
N ARG A 440 7.29 31.65 -13.57
CA ARG A 440 7.57 32.76 -14.49
C ARG A 440 8.35 32.32 -15.73
N ASP A 441 9.17 31.29 -15.59
CA ASP A 441 9.94 30.67 -16.67
C ASP A 441 9.25 29.43 -17.25
N ASN A 442 7.90 29.38 -17.21
CA ASN A 442 7.10 28.31 -17.80
C ASN A 442 7.56 27.96 -19.22
N ASP A 443 7.85 28.95 -20.05
CA ASP A 443 8.20 28.74 -21.47
C ASP A 443 9.59 28.09 -21.64
N LEU A 444 10.45 28.14 -20.61
CA LEU A 444 11.74 27.45 -20.61
C LEU A 444 11.62 25.98 -20.18
N ILE A 445 10.46 25.55 -19.68
CA ILE A 445 10.21 24.15 -19.30
C ILE A 445 10.07 23.33 -20.58
N PRO A 446 10.91 22.29 -20.79
CA PRO A 446 10.76 21.41 -21.94
C PRO A 446 9.37 20.80 -22.02
N GLU A 447 8.85 20.62 -23.23
CA GLU A 447 7.49 20.10 -23.45
C GLU A 447 7.23 18.78 -22.72
N HIS A 448 8.17 17.83 -22.84
CA HIS A 448 8.09 16.52 -22.16
C HIS A 448 8.08 16.61 -20.61
N ALA A 449 8.49 17.74 -20.04
CA ALA A 449 8.54 17.97 -18.61
C ALA A 449 7.40 18.88 -18.11
N ARG A 450 6.60 19.48 -19.01
CA ARG A 450 5.61 20.50 -18.63
C ARG A 450 4.50 19.95 -17.73
N ASN A 451 3.97 18.78 -18.08
CA ASN A 451 2.95 18.11 -17.28
C ASN A 451 3.50 17.69 -15.90
N ALA A 452 4.71 17.12 -15.87
CA ALA A 452 5.35 16.77 -14.61
C ALA A 452 5.62 18.00 -13.73
N ALA A 453 6.09 19.11 -14.31
CA ALA A 453 6.32 20.35 -13.57
C ALA A 453 5.03 20.93 -12.99
N TYR A 454 3.93 20.89 -13.74
CA TYR A 454 2.61 21.31 -13.25
C TYR A 454 2.17 20.49 -12.04
N VAL A 455 2.22 19.16 -12.15
CA VAL A 455 1.82 18.27 -11.06
C VAL A 455 2.74 18.45 -9.85
N ALA A 456 4.07 18.44 -10.05
CA ALA A 456 5.06 18.61 -9.00
C ALA A 456 4.88 19.92 -8.21
N GLN A 457 4.46 20.99 -8.89
CA GLN A 457 4.10 22.25 -8.27
C GLN A 457 2.83 22.13 -7.41
N LYS A 458 1.77 21.48 -7.92
CA LYS A 458 0.49 21.31 -7.20
C LYS A 458 0.61 20.43 -5.95
N ILE A 459 1.42 19.39 -6.01
CA ILE A 459 1.70 18.52 -4.86
C ILE A 459 2.79 19.08 -3.94
N GLY A 460 3.42 20.21 -4.30
CA GLY A 460 4.35 20.94 -3.46
C GLY A 460 5.77 20.35 -3.37
N ILE A 461 6.10 19.33 -4.17
CA ILE A 461 7.47 18.76 -4.23
C ILE A 461 8.44 19.77 -4.84
N ILE A 462 7.98 20.57 -5.81
CA ILE A 462 8.77 21.63 -6.43
C ILE A 462 8.14 22.97 -6.18
N GLN A 463 8.93 23.87 -5.60
CA GLN A 463 8.55 25.24 -5.35
C GLN A 463 9.35 26.18 -6.26
N SER A 464 8.78 27.37 -6.45
CA SER A 464 9.45 28.45 -7.17
C SER A 464 10.57 29.03 -6.31
N ASP A 465 11.63 29.51 -6.96
CA ASP A 465 12.64 30.29 -6.27
C ASP A 465 12.10 31.67 -5.83
N SER A 466 12.95 32.47 -5.19
CA SER A 466 12.59 33.82 -4.74
C SER A 466 12.16 34.77 -5.87
N ARG A 467 12.42 34.42 -7.13
CA ARG A 467 12.03 35.17 -8.32
C ARG A 467 10.80 34.60 -9.01
N GLY A 468 10.23 33.50 -8.52
CA GLY A 468 9.07 32.83 -9.12
C GLY A 468 9.42 31.83 -10.23
N ASN A 469 10.70 31.45 -10.38
CA ASN A 469 11.16 30.54 -11.44
C ASN A 469 11.30 29.10 -10.95
N MET A 470 11.14 28.13 -11.85
CA MET A 470 11.50 26.73 -11.64
C MET A 470 13.00 26.52 -11.86
N ASN A 471 13.59 27.18 -12.86
CA ASN A 471 14.92 26.93 -13.42
C ASN A 471 15.06 25.51 -14.02
N PRO A 472 14.25 25.13 -15.04
CA PRO A 472 14.12 23.75 -15.50
C PRO A 472 15.41 23.18 -16.11
N ASN A 473 16.18 24.00 -16.83
CA ASN A 473 17.40 23.58 -17.51
C ASN A 473 18.66 23.65 -16.61
N LYS A 474 18.51 24.11 -15.36
CA LYS A 474 19.62 24.15 -14.39
C LYS A 474 20.05 22.73 -14.05
N ARG A 475 21.36 22.49 -14.05
CA ARG A 475 21.96 21.24 -13.54
C ARG A 475 21.84 21.21 -12.02
N LEU A 476 21.38 20.08 -11.47
CA LEU A 476 21.29 19.92 -10.03
C LEU A 476 22.67 19.74 -9.41
N THR A 477 22.92 20.46 -8.33
CA THR A 477 23.99 20.10 -7.38
C THR A 477 23.59 18.87 -6.57
N LYS A 478 24.55 18.17 -5.97
CA LYS A 478 24.28 17.03 -5.09
C LYS A 478 23.43 17.43 -3.88
N ALA A 479 23.61 18.64 -3.37
CA ALA A 479 22.78 19.24 -2.33
C ALA A 479 21.31 19.40 -2.78
N GLU A 480 21.08 19.99 -3.95
CA GLU A 480 19.73 20.16 -4.50
C GLU A 480 19.07 18.81 -4.81
N GLY A 481 19.84 17.83 -5.30
CA GLY A 481 19.37 16.46 -5.49
C GLY A 481 18.94 15.80 -4.19
N ALA A 482 19.73 15.93 -3.12
CA ALA A 482 19.39 15.41 -1.79
C ALA A 482 18.10 16.05 -1.25
N SER A 483 17.99 17.38 -1.37
CA SER A 483 16.81 18.11 -0.89
C SER A 483 15.54 17.73 -1.66
N LEU A 484 15.65 17.58 -2.99
CA LEU A 484 14.53 17.17 -3.83
C LEU A 484 14.06 15.74 -3.51
N LEU A 485 15.00 14.81 -3.26
CA LEU A 485 14.67 13.44 -2.83
C LEU A 485 14.06 13.41 -1.43
N HIS A 486 14.53 14.26 -0.51
CA HIS A 486 13.91 14.41 0.80
C HIS A 486 12.47 14.93 0.68
N SER A 487 12.19 15.90 -0.20
CA SER A 487 10.82 16.34 -0.48
C SER A 487 9.92 15.23 -1.02
N LEU A 488 10.45 14.33 -1.86
CA LEU A 488 9.73 13.13 -2.29
C LEU A 488 9.43 12.19 -1.10
N ILE A 489 10.41 11.94 -0.24
CA ILE A 489 10.20 11.10 0.97
C ILE A 489 9.10 11.71 1.84
N LYS A 490 9.16 13.02 2.15
CA LYS A 490 8.13 13.69 2.94
C LYS A 490 6.75 13.60 2.28
N TYR A 491 6.68 13.75 0.96
CA TYR A 491 5.42 13.58 0.24
C TYR A 491 4.88 12.16 0.40
N LEU A 492 5.73 11.13 0.30
CA LEU A 492 5.33 9.73 0.49
C LEU A 492 4.94 9.41 1.96
N GLN A 493 5.52 10.09 2.94
CA GLN A 493 5.21 9.92 4.36
C GLN A 493 3.88 10.60 4.76
N GLU A 494 3.64 11.81 4.26
CA GLU A 494 2.56 12.67 4.77
C GLU A 494 1.65 13.23 3.67
N GLY A 495 2.25 13.69 2.57
CA GLY A 495 1.55 14.44 1.51
C GLY A 495 0.52 13.58 0.76
N ILE A 496 0.90 12.38 0.35
CA ILE A 496 0.03 11.47 -0.40
C ILE A 496 -1.19 11.05 0.42
N ARG A 497 -1.04 10.84 1.74
CA ARG A 497 -2.18 10.57 2.63
C ARG A 497 -3.18 11.71 2.64
N LYS A 498 -2.68 12.94 2.75
CA LYS A 498 -3.53 14.14 2.73
C LYS A 498 -4.25 14.28 1.40
N ASP A 499 -3.55 14.03 0.29
CA ASP A 499 -4.16 14.12 -1.04
C ASP A 499 -5.22 13.03 -1.27
N TYR A 500 -5.01 11.82 -0.75
CA TYR A 500 -5.99 10.73 -0.79
C TYR A 500 -7.23 11.01 0.06
N ARG A 501 -7.09 11.75 1.17
CA ARG A 501 -8.20 12.18 2.01
C ARG A 501 -8.92 13.43 1.49
N ASP A 502 -8.18 14.43 0.99
CA ASP A 502 -8.69 15.78 0.73
C ASP A 502 -8.84 16.11 -0.79
N ARG A 503 -8.11 15.44 -1.70
CA ARG A 503 -7.97 15.87 -3.12
C ARG A 503 -8.54 14.93 -4.17
N LEU A 504 -8.73 13.63 -3.92
CA LEU A 504 -9.34 12.73 -4.90
C LEU A 504 -10.83 13.02 -5.18
N ILE A 505 -11.49 13.83 -4.35
CA ILE A 505 -12.88 14.30 -4.56
C ILE A 505 -12.95 15.48 -5.54
N ASN A 506 -11.84 16.19 -5.82
CA ASN A 506 -11.85 17.50 -6.50
C ASN A 506 -11.13 17.56 -7.86
N TYR A 507 -10.81 16.41 -8.47
CA TYR A 507 -10.09 16.36 -9.76
C TYR A 507 -10.88 15.74 -10.93
N TYR A 508 -12.18 15.47 -10.73
CA TYR A 508 -13.10 15.11 -11.82
C TYR A 508 -13.83 16.34 -12.37
#